data_AF-A0A9D5C8C0-F1
#
_entry.id   AF-A0A9D5C8C0-F1
#
_cell.length_a   1.000
_cell.length_b   1.000
_cell.length_c   1.000
_cell.angle_alpha   90.00
_cell.angle_beta   90.00
_cell.angle_gamma   90.00
#
_symmetry.space_group_name_H-M   'P 1'
#
loop_
_entity.id
_entity.type
_entity.pdbx_description
1 polymer ?
#
loop_
_entity_poly.entity_id
_entity_poly.type
_entity_poly.pdbx_seq_one_letter_code
_entity_poly.pdbx_strand_id
1 'polypeptide(L)'
;MKRRSAPEVLRVRESSPDEAETSFRELDDVFLQSQTRIWLGEVLHKRFGEEMAVADLLADGELLFQVSKTVRKMILKKNVDMKHSKFFIYEQTSFGKADGRYMAYPKVDSFLKICQILGLTSIDLFSSSDVVERRDICRVCMCVRSLSKKARLKNLSVPDFDIVTYSIAMPTDLVGGLCRSLEQSRSNSSSSNGGSPSMYPRGLYKKARISIFHK
;
A
#
# COMPACT_ATOMS: atom_id res chain seq x y z
N MET A 1 20.05 -61.95 37.06
CA MET A 1 20.60 -61.25 35.88
C MET A 1 19.53 -60.34 35.30
N LYS A 2 19.89 -59.09 35.01
CA LYS A 2 19.03 -57.92 34.83
C LYS A 2 18.91 -57.60 33.35
N ARG A 3 17.70 -57.48 32.80
CA ARG A 3 17.45 -56.76 31.53
C ARG A 3 16.29 -55.80 31.78
N ARG A 4 16.63 -54.51 31.95
CA ARG A 4 15.67 -53.40 31.95
C ARG A 4 15.54 -52.92 30.50
N SER A 5 14.33 -52.86 29.99
CA SER A 5 14.00 -52.26 28.71
C SER A 5 14.27 -50.75 28.76
N ALA A 6 14.95 -50.22 27.74
CA ALA A 6 15.24 -48.80 27.58
C ALA A 6 14.00 -48.06 27.05
N PRO A 7 13.71 -46.83 27.50
CA PRO A 7 12.60 -46.06 26.97
C PRO A 7 13.00 -45.46 25.61
N GLU A 8 12.09 -45.59 24.64
CA GLU A 8 12.13 -44.95 23.34
C GLU A 8 12.10 -43.43 23.56
N VAL A 9 13.24 -42.79 23.33
CA VAL A 9 13.37 -41.34 23.40
C VAL A 9 12.61 -40.76 22.21
N LEU A 10 11.42 -40.23 22.50
CA LEU A 10 10.63 -39.42 21.60
C LEU A 10 11.50 -38.24 21.15
N ARG A 11 12.11 -38.37 19.96
CA ARG A 11 12.85 -37.29 19.31
C ARG A 11 11.83 -36.20 19.00
N VAL A 12 11.74 -35.21 19.88
CA VAL A 12 11.21 -33.89 19.53
C VAL A 12 12.05 -33.43 18.36
N ARG A 13 11.42 -33.33 17.19
CA ARG A 13 12.01 -32.75 15.99
C ARG A 13 12.16 -31.26 16.28
N GLU A 14 13.28 -30.89 16.90
CA GLU A 14 13.71 -29.49 16.95
C GLU A 14 13.83 -29.03 15.50
N SER A 15 12.89 -28.19 15.08
CA SER A 15 12.98 -27.47 13.82
C SER A 15 14.30 -26.70 13.82
N SER A 16 15.12 -26.92 12.78
CA SER A 16 16.44 -26.30 12.67
C SER A 16 16.31 -24.78 12.68
N PRO A 17 17.23 -24.03 13.34
CA PRO A 17 17.23 -22.56 13.33
C PRO A 17 17.15 -21.97 11.92
N ASP A 18 17.77 -22.64 10.95
CA ASP A 18 17.79 -22.23 9.54
C ASP A 18 16.38 -22.23 8.91
N GLU A 19 15.50 -23.16 9.30
CA GLU A 19 14.11 -23.24 8.81
C GLU A 19 13.23 -22.12 9.39
N ALA A 20 13.55 -21.67 10.60
CA ALA A 20 12.83 -20.55 11.23
C ALA A 20 13.26 -19.20 10.64
N GLU A 21 14.56 -19.03 10.33
CA GLU A 21 15.06 -17.82 9.67
C GLU A 21 14.56 -17.68 8.24
N THR A 22 14.47 -18.78 7.48
CA THR A 22 13.91 -18.76 6.12
C THR A 22 12.43 -18.43 6.13
N SER A 23 11.65 -19.02 7.04
CA SER A 23 10.21 -18.72 7.20
C SER A 23 9.95 -17.26 7.56
N PHE A 24 10.75 -16.67 8.47
CA PHE A 24 10.59 -15.27 8.85
C PHE A 24 10.93 -14.31 7.70
N ARG A 25 12.04 -14.56 6.99
CA ARG A 25 12.45 -13.75 5.82
C ARG A 25 11.41 -13.79 4.70
N GLU A 26 10.84 -14.96 4.42
CA GLU A 26 9.82 -15.12 3.41
C GLU A 26 8.54 -14.33 3.75
N LEU A 27 8.11 -14.36 5.01
CA LEU A 27 6.98 -13.57 5.48
C LEU A 27 7.25 -12.06 5.40
N ASP A 28 8.46 -11.62 5.74
CA ASP A 28 8.89 -10.23 5.61
C ASP A 28 8.86 -9.75 4.15
N ASP A 29 9.28 -10.59 3.20
CA ASP A 29 9.25 -10.28 1.77
C ASP A 29 7.81 -10.16 1.25
N VAL A 30 6.93 -11.08 1.65
CA VAL A 30 5.50 -11.02 1.30
C VAL A 30 4.84 -9.77 1.89
N PHE A 31 5.15 -9.45 3.15
CA PHE A 31 4.67 -8.23 3.80
C PHE A 31 5.15 -6.98 3.07
N LEU A 32 6.46 -6.87 2.81
CA LEU A 32 7.07 -5.72 2.13
C LEU A 32 6.48 -5.49 0.74
N GLN A 33 6.26 -6.56 -0.03
CA GLN A 33 5.64 -6.46 -1.34
C GLN A 33 4.17 -6.03 -1.23
N SER A 34 3.41 -6.62 -0.30
CA SER A 34 2.01 -6.24 -0.06
C SER A 34 1.88 -4.77 0.33
N GLN A 35 2.68 -4.33 1.30
CA GLN A 35 2.70 -2.93 1.74
C GLN A 35 3.17 -1.98 0.64
N THR A 36 4.16 -2.37 -0.16
CA THR A 36 4.60 -1.57 -1.31
C THR A 36 3.46 -1.37 -2.31
N ARG A 37 2.71 -2.42 -2.63
CA ARG A 37 1.55 -2.34 -3.52
C ARG A 37 0.50 -1.36 -2.98
N ILE A 38 0.12 -1.50 -1.71
CA ILE A 38 -0.87 -0.65 -1.06
C ILE A 38 -0.37 0.80 -1.04
N TRP A 39 0.86 1.02 -0.58
CA TRP A 39 1.47 2.33 -0.48
C TRP A 39 1.52 3.05 -1.83
N LEU A 40 1.94 2.36 -2.90
CA LEU A 40 1.93 2.90 -4.26
C LEU A 40 0.51 3.28 -4.70
N GLY A 41 -0.47 2.44 -4.36
CA GLY A 41 -1.87 2.69 -4.69
C GLY A 41 -2.39 3.95 -4.01
N GLU A 42 -2.06 4.14 -2.74
CA GLU A 42 -2.48 5.32 -1.97
C GLU A 42 -1.75 6.60 -2.42
N VAL A 43 -0.44 6.54 -2.71
CA VAL A 43 0.33 7.70 -3.21
C VAL A 43 -0.10 8.13 -4.61
N LEU A 44 -0.44 7.18 -5.47
CA LEU A 44 -0.85 7.45 -6.86
C LEU A 44 -2.36 7.56 -7.04
N HIS A 45 -3.15 7.31 -5.99
CA HIS A 45 -4.60 7.15 -6.04
C HIS A 45 -5.06 6.14 -7.11
N LYS A 46 -4.38 4.99 -7.16
CA LYS A 46 -4.66 3.87 -8.09
C LYS A 46 -4.92 2.58 -7.31
N ARG A 47 -5.64 1.65 -7.92
CA ARG A 47 -5.77 0.27 -7.43
C ARG A 47 -4.93 -0.66 -8.28
N PHE A 48 -4.21 -1.55 -7.61
CA PHE A 48 -3.44 -2.62 -8.24
C PHE A 48 -4.04 -3.96 -7.79
N GLY A 49 -4.28 -4.85 -8.76
CA GLY A 49 -4.77 -6.19 -8.47
C GLY A 49 -3.74 -7.00 -7.69
N GLU A 50 -4.22 -7.83 -6.77
CA GLU A 50 -3.37 -8.72 -5.97
C GLU A 50 -2.76 -9.85 -6.83
N GLU A 51 -3.37 -10.16 -7.98
CA GLU A 51 -2.92 -11.20 -8.92
C GLU A 51 -1.57 -10.89 -9.59
N MET A 52 -1.19 -9.61 -9.69
CA MET A 52 0.07 -9.21 -10.32
C MET A 52 1.17 -9.03 -9.26
N ALA A 53 2.32 -9.65 -9.48
CA ALA A 53 3.47 -9.49 -8.60
C ALA A 53 3.99 -8.04 -8.64
N VAL A 54 4.55 -7.58 -7.53
CA VAL A 54 5.13 -6.23 -7.44
C VAL A 54 6.28 -6.07 -8.43
N ALA A 55 7.03 -7.14 -8.69
CA ALA A 55 8.07 -7.17 -9.71
C ALA A 55 7.55 -6.78 -11.10
N ASP A 56 6.40 -7.31 -11.51
CA ASP A 56 5.77 -7.00 -12.80
C ASP A 56 5.26 -5.57 -12.85
N LEU A 57 4.63 -5.11 -11.76
CA LEU A 57 4.11 -3.74 -11.64
C LEU A 57 5.19 -2.68 -11.74
N LEU A 58 6.40 -2.97 -11.26
CA LEU A 58 7.50 -2.01 -11.21
C LEU A 58 8.46 -2.10 -12.40
N ALA A 59 8.49 -3.22 -13.13
CA ALA A 59 9.49 -3.51 -14.17
C ALA A 59 9.58 -2.44 -15.28
N ASP A 60 8.48 -1.76 -15.60
CA ASP A 60 8.44 -0.70 -16.63
C ASP A 60 8.95 0.67 -16.13
N GLY A 61 9.21 0.78 -14.82
CA GLY A 61 9.62 2.00 -14.13
C GLY A 61 8.54 3.09 -14.06
N GLU A 62 7.34 2.88 -14.62
CA GLU A 62 6.33 3.92 -14.77
C GLU A 62 5.73 4.30 -13.43
N LEU A 63 5.44 3.33 -12.56
CA LEU A 63 4.90 3.62 -11.23
C LEU A 63 5.90 4.41 -10.38
N LEU A 64 7.17 4.00 -10.37
CA LEU A 64 8.23 4.72 -9.64
C LEU A 64 8.42 6.14 -10.19
N PHE A 65 8.37 6.30 -11.52
CA PHE A 65 8.43 7.61 -12.14
C PHE A 65 7.25 8.50 -11.75
N GLN A 66 6.03 7.95 -11.70
CA GLN A 66 4.85 8.69 -11.24
C GLN A 66 4.99 9.09 -9.76
N VAL A 67 5.46 8.20 -8.89
CA VAL A 67 5.75 8.52 -7.48
C VAL A 67 6.77 9.65 -7.40
N SER A 68 7.84 9.59 -8.20
CA SER A 68 8.86 10.64 -8.27
C SER A 68 8.24 12.01 -8.58
N LYS A 69 7.30 12.06 -9.53
CA LYS A 69 6.59 13.29 -9.91
C LYS A 69 5.68 13.79 -8.79
N THR A 70 4.92 12.90 -8.15
CA THR A 70 4.02 13.24 -7.04
C THR A 70 4.80 13.79 -5.86
N VAL A 71 5.86 13.11 -5.44
CA VAL A 71 6.73 13.53 -4.34
C VAL A 71 7.45 14.83 -4.69
N ARG A 72 7.96 14.98 -5.92
CA ARG A 72 8.55 16.25 -6.38
C ARG A 72 7.55 17.41 -6.28
N LYS A 73 6.30 17.23 -6.70
CA LYS A 73 5.25 18.25 -6.55
C LYS A 73 5.01 18.60 -5.09
N MET A 74 5.01 17.62 -4.18
CA MET A 74 4.87 17.86 -2.74
C MET A 74 6.05 18.65 -2.17
N ILE A 75 7.28 18.29 -2.56
CA ILE A 75 8.50 19.03 -2.19
C ILE A 75 8.40 20.48 -2.69
N LEU A 76 8.02 20.69 -3.95
CA LEU A 76 7.90 22.03 -4.53
C LEU A 76 6.83 22.85 -3.81
N LYS A 77 5.64 22.30 -3.58
CA LYS A 77 4.56 22.99 -2.86
C LYS A 77 5.03 23.46 -1.48
N LYS A 78 5.73 22.61 -0.74
CA LYS A 78 6.28 22.96 0.58
C LYS A 78 7.40 24.01 0.52
N ASN A 79 8.24 23.99 -0.52
CA ASN A 79 9.34 24.95 -0.66
C ASN A 79 8.89 26.31 -1.23
N VAL A 80 7.73 26.40 -1.90
CA VAL A 80 7.13 27.70 -2.28
C VAL A 80 6.82 28.54 -1.03
N ASP A 81 6.53 27.90 0.10
CA ASP A 81 6.35 28.54 1.40
C ASP A 81 7.69 28.94 2.07
N MET A 82 8.81 28.34 1.62
CA MET A 82 10.18 28.62 2.08
C MET A 82 11.02 29.24 0.97
N LYS A 83 10.78 30.52 0.68
CA LYS A 83 11.71 31.34 -0.11
C LYS A 83 13.11 31.24 0.55
N HIS A 84 14.13 30.95 -0.26
CA HIS A 84 15.58 30.91 0.04
C HIS A 84 16.31 29.54 0.14
N SER A 85 15.72 28.40 -0.24
CA SER A 85 16.52 27.16 -0.35
C SER A 85 16.88 26.81 -1.79
N LYS A 86 18.19 26.66 -2.05
CA LYS A 86 18.84 26.37 -3.34
C LYS A 86 18.56 24.95 -3.88
N PHE A 87 17.31 24.49 -3.84
CA PHE A 87 16.90 23.18 -4.39
C PHE A 87 16.38 23.27 -5.83
N PHE A 88 16.38 24.46 -6.43
CA PHE A 88 15.73 24.76 -7.72
C PHE A 88 16.65 24.62 -8.94
N ILE A 89 17.64 23.72 -8.91
CA ILE A 89 18.43 23.41 -10.10
C ILE A 89 18.42 21.89 -10.31
N TYR A 90 17.27 21.38 -10.76
CA TYR A 90 17.26 20.15 -11.55
C TYR A 90 15.99 20.11 -12.42
N GLU A 91 15.75 21.23 -13.11
CA GLU A 91 14.90 21.23 -14.28
C GLU A 91 15.79 20.92 -15.48
N GLN A 92 15.31 20.05 -16.37
CA GLN A 92 15.93 19.70 -17.65
C GLN A 92 17.22 18.87 -17.58
N THR A 93 17.08 17.57 -17.30
CA THR A 93 17.79 16.61 -18.15
C THR A 93 16.73 15.93 -19.01
N SER A 94 16.65 16.43 -20.24
CA SER A 94 15.95 15.91 -21.40
C SER A 94 15.70 14.40 -21.35
N PHE A 95 14.47 14.00 -21.06
CA PHE A 95 13.92 12.77 -21.62
C PHE A 95 13.69 13.03 -23.11
N GLY A 96 14.77 12.91 -23.88
CA GLY A 96 14.69 12.83 -25.32
C GLY A 96 13.74 11.71 -25.70
N LYS A 97 12.94 11.93 -26.74
CA LYS A 97 12.07 10.94 -27.37
C LYS A 97 12.93 9.76 -27.82
N ALA A 98 13.12 8.76 -26.96
CA ALA A 98 13.72 7.49 -27.32
C ALA A 98 12.61 6.44 -27.28
N ASP A 99 12.19 6.05 -28.48
CA ASP A 99 11.30 4.93 -28.71
C ASP A 99 12.05 3.63 -28.39
N GLY A 100 11.50 2.81 -27.49
CA GLY A 100 12.05 1.48 -27.20
C GLY A 100 12.19 1.13 -25.72
N ARG A 101 12.32 -0.18 -25.49
CA ARG A 101 12.39 -0.90 -24.18
C ARG A 101 13.43 -0.37 -23.18
N TYR A 102 14.31 0.54 -23.60
CA TYR A 102 15.31 1.19 -22.75
C TYR A 102 14.78 2.39 -21.95
N MET A 103 13.50 2.76 -22.10
CA MET A 103 12.85 3.84 -21.36
C MET A 103 12.61 3.55 -19.87
N ALA A 104 12.71 2.30 -19.42
CA ALA A 104 12.48 1.95 -18.03
C ALA A 104 13.60 2.44 -17.10
N TYR A 105 14.88 2.29 -17.50
CA TYR A 105 16.02 2.70 -16.65
C TYR A 105 16.00 4.20 -16.29
N PRO A 106 15.85 5.13 -17.26
CA PRO A 106 15.79 6.56 -16.92
C PRO A 106 14.59 6.93 -16.03
N LYS A 107 13.47 6.22 -16.16
CA LYS A 107 12.27 6.42 -15.32
C LYS A 107 12.57 6.04 -13.87
N VAL A 108 13.23 4.91 -13.67
CA VAL A 108 13.70 4.45 -12.35
C VAL A 108 14.75 5.41 -11.78
N ASP A 109 15.71 5.86 -12.59
CA ASP A 109 16.73 6.83 -12.14
C ASP A 109 16.11 8.14 -11.65
N SER A 110 14.99 8.57 -12.26
CA SER A 110 14.26 9.76 -11.81
C SER A 110 13.69 9.59 -10.41
N PHE A 111 13.22 8.39 -10.06
CA PHE A 111 12.80 8.06 -8.70
C PHE A 111 13.98 8.05 -7.72
N LEU A 112 15.10 7.44 -8.09
CA LEU A 112 16.31 7.40 -7.25
C LEU A 112 16.84 8.81 -6.95
N LYS A 113 16.80 9.72 -7.92
CA LYS A 113 17.15 11.14 -7.72
C LYS A 113 16.27 11.83 -6.69
N ILE A 114 14.95 11.56 -6.70
CA ILE A 114 14.05 12.10 -5.68
C ILE A 114 14.35 11.52 -4.29
N CYS A 115 14.67 10.24 -4.21
CA CYS A 115 15.11 9.60 -2.98
C CYS A 115 16.37 10.27 -2.41
N GLN A 116 17.36 10.56 -3.26
CA GLN A 116 18.57 11.29 -2.88
C GLN A 116 18.28 12.72 -2.41
N ILE A 117 17.40 13.45 -3.11
CA ILE A 117 16.95 14.80 -2.71
C ILE A 117 16.31 14.79 -1.31
N LEU A 118 15.60 13.72 -0.95
CA LEU A 118 15.02 13.54 0.38
C LEU A 118 16.02 13.06 1.44
N GLY A 119 17.25 12.75 1.04
CA GLY A 119 18.34 12.35 1.94
C GLY A 119 18.34 10.86 2.29
N LEU A 120 17.95 10.00 1.33
CA LEU A 120 18.25 8.56 1.40
C LEU A 120 19.73 8.33 1.09
N THR A 121 20.33 7.36 1.77
CA THR A 121 21.74 7.01 1.60
C THR A 121 21.91 5.98 0.47
N SER A 122 23.12 5.81 -0.07
CA SER A 122 23.39 4.78 -1.09
C SER A 122 23.09 3.36 -0.64
N ILE A 123 23.08 3.10 0.67
CA ILE A 123 22.74 1.80 1.26
C ILE A 123 21.25 1.51 1.09
N ASP A 124 20.41 2.54 1.28
CA ASP A 124 18.94 2.43 1.13
C ASP A 124 18.51 2.42 -0.34
N LEU A 125 19.35 2.94 -1.25
CA LEU A 125 19.06 2.98 -2.67
C LEU A 125 19.32 1.62 -3.33
N PHE A 126 18.57 1.35 -4.38
CA PHE A 126 18.73 0.21 -5.28
C PHE A 126 19.27 0.68 -6.64
N SER A 127 19.63 -0.26 -7.50
CA SER A 127 20.08 -0.03 -8.87
C SER A 127 18.96 -0.24 -9.88
N SER A 128 18.92 0.50 -10.98
CA SER A 128 17.82 0.38 -11.95
C SER A 128 17.63 -1.04 -12.52
N SER A 129 18.68 -1.87 -12.56
CA SER A 129 18.60 -3.30 -12.88
C SER A 129 17.81 -4.13 -11.85
N ASP A 130 17.80 -3.74 -10.57
CA ASP A 130 17.07 -4.46 -9.51
C ASP A 130 15.56 -4.48 -9.78
N VAL A 131 15.06 -3.43 -10.44
CA VAL A 131 13.66 -3.30 -10.87
C VAL A 131 13.45 -3.88 -12.26
N VAL A 132 14.18 -3.37 -13.26
CA VAL A 132 13.89 -3.66 -14.68
C VAL A 132 14.16 -5.12 -15.02
N GLU A 133 15.22 -5.69 -14.43
CA GLU A 133 15.59 -7.10 -14.61
C GLU A 133 15.07 -7.98 -13.45
N ARG A 134 14.33 -7.39 -12.50
CA ARG A 134 13.70 -8.08 -11.36
C ARG A 134 14.71 -8.82 -10.47
N ARG A 135 15.93 -8.30 -10.35
CA ARG A 135 17.00 -8.96 -9.59
C ARG A 135 16.78 -8.91 -8.09
N ASP A 136 16.30 -7.77 -7.56
CA ASP A 136 16.19 -7.55 -6.11
C ASP A 136 15.00 -6.63 -5.79
N ILE A 137 13.79 -7.21 -5.84
CA ILE A 137 12.55 -6.49 -5.55
C ILE A 137 12.41 -6.18 -4.05
N CYS A 138 12.99 -7.01 -3.18
CA CYS A 138 12.99 -6.76 -1.74
C CYS A 138 13.71 -5.44 -1.42
N ARG A 139 14.90 -5.21 -1.98
CA ARG A 139 15.63 -3.95 -1.82
C ARG A 139 14.86 -2.74 -2.34
N VAL A 140 14.12 -2.91 -3.43
CA VAL A 140 13.23 -1.85 -3.96
C VAL A 140 12.12 -1.53 -2.95
N CYS A 141 11.48 -2.54 -2.36
CA CYS A 141 10.44 -2.35 -1.34
C CYS A 141 11.01 -1.67 -0.08
N MET A 142 12.22 -2.06 0.36
CA MET A 142 12.92 -1.39 1.47
C MET A 142 13.23 0.08 1.15
N CYS A 143 13.66 0.39 -0.06
CA CYS A 143 13.88 1.77 -0.51
C CYS A 143 12.56 2.59 -0.46
N VAL A 144 11.44 2.01 -0.92
CA VAL A 144 10.11 2.65 -0.86
C VAL A 144 9.69 2.92 0.59
N ARG A 145 9.91 1.97 1.50
CA ARG A 145 9.67 2.14 2.94
C ARG A 145 10.50 3.28 3.52
N SER A 146 11.81 3.29 3.22
CA SER A 146 12.73 4.37 3.64
C SER A 146 12.33 5.74 3.07
N LEU A 147 11.86 5.77 1.82
CA LEU A 147 11.33 6.97 1.18
C LEU A 147 10.10 7.51 1.93
N SER A 148 9.12 6.66 2.24
CA SER A 148 7.93 7.05 3.01
C SER A 148 8.33 7.69 4.34
N LYS A 149 9.21 7.02 5.10
CA LYS A 149 9.70 7.52 6.40
C LYS A 149 10.40 8.88 6.26
N LYS A 150 11.31 9.02 5.28
CA LYS A 150 12.06 10.27 5.05
C LYS A 150 11.16 11.41 4.58
N ALA A 151 10.23 11.13 3.67
CA ALA A 151 9.25 12.12 3.20
C ALA A 151 8.38 12.63 4.35
N ARG A 152 7.93 11.75 5.25
CA ARG A 152 7.19 12.15 6.45
C ARG A 152 8.01 12.97 7.44
N LEU A 153 9.28 12.63 7.66
CA LEU A 153 10.20 13.47 8.47
C LEU A 153 10.37 14.87 7.88
N LYS A 154 10.22 15.01 6.55
CA LYS A 154 10.18 16.29 5.85
C LYS A 154 8.77 16.90 5.80
N ASN A 155 7.83 16.45 6.63
CA ASN A 155 6.40 16.82 6.68
C ASN A 155 5.75 16.88 5.29
N LEU A 156 6.07 15.94 4.40
CA LEU A 156 5.33 15.75 3.16
C LEU A 156 4.08 14.92 3.45
N SER A 157 2.99 15.23 2.75
CA SER A 157 1.72 14.49 2.85
C SER A 157 1.80 13.18 2.09
N VAL A 158 2.52 12.20 2.63
CA VAL A 158 2.58 10.82 2.12
C VAL A 158 2.06 9.85 3.17
N PRO A 159 1.38 8.76 2.76
CA PRO A 159 0.99 7.71 3.69
C PRO A 159 2.21 7.05 4.32
N ASP A 160 2.04 6.62 5.56
CA ASP A 160 3.05 5.85 6.28
C ASP A 160 3.02 4.40 5.82
N PHE A 161 4.17 3.91 5.33
CA PHE A 161 4.31 2.58 4.75
C PHE A 161 3.95 1.44 5.72
N ASP A 162 4.23 1.60 7.02
CA ASP A 162 4.09 0.49 7.98
C ASP A 162 2.65 0.33 8.50
N ILE A 163 1.79 1.31 8.25
CA ILE A 163 0.39 1.34 8.71
C ILE A 163 -0.60 1.54 7.55
N VAL A 164 -0.13 1.62 6.31
CA VAL A 164 -1.01 1.90 5.18
C VAL A 164 -1.97 0.74 4.96
N THR A 165 -3.25 1.05 4.95
CA THR A 165 -4.32 0.11 4.61
C THR A 165 -5.01 0.58 3.33
N TYR A 166 -5.61 -0.35 2.58
CA TYR A 166 -6.45 -0.04 1.44
C TYR A 166 -7.55 0.98 1.83
N SER A 167 -7.43 2.26 1.45
CA SER A 167 -8.35 3.31 1.91
C SER A 167 -9.58 3.49 1.02
N ILE A 168 -9.50 3.10 -0.26
CA ILE A 168 -10.68 2.99 -1.14
C ILE A 168 -11.55 1.86 -0.57
N ALA A 169 -12.65 2.28 0.05
CA ALA A 169 -13.60 1.44 0.77
C ALA A 169 -13.88 0.12 0.04
N MET A 170 -13.98 -0.96 0.82
CA MET A 170 -14.60 -2.21 0.37
C MET A 170 -15.89 -1.86 -0.38
N PRO A 171 -16.16 -2.45 -1.57
CA PRO A 171 -17.44 -2.27 -2.24
C PRO A 171 -18.55 -2.62 -1.24
N THR A 172 -19.26 -1.59 -0.77
CA THR A 172 -20.34 -1.74 0.22
C THR A 172 -21.41 -2.71 -0.27
N ASP A 173 -21.47 -2.90 -1.58
CA ASP A 173 -22.33 -3.80 -2.34
C ASP A 173 -22.19 -5.26 -1.88
N LEU A 174 -20.95 -5.70 -1.56
CA LEU A 174 -20.67 -7.06 -1.10
C LEU A 174 -20.79 -7.21 0.43
N VAL A 175 -20.42 -6.16 1.17
CA VAL A 175 -20.53 -6.12 2.64
C VAL A 175 -22.00 -6.07 3.08
N GLY A 176 -22.84 -5.32 2.37
CA GLY A 176 -24.28 -5.28 2.61
C GLY A 176 -24.98 -6.61 2.33
N GLY A 177 -24.48 -7.37 1.34
CA GLY A 177 -24.98 -8.72 1.04
C GLY A 177 -24.65 -9.72 2.15
N LEU A 178 -23.41 -9.71 2.66
CA LEU A 178 -22.97 -10.58 3.75
C LEU A 178 -23.66 -10.25 5.09
N CYS A 179 -23.77 -8.97 5.45
CA CYS A 179 -24.48 -8.55 6.67
C CYS A 179 -25.97 -8.96 6.63
N ARG A 180 -26.65 -8.76 5.49
CA ARG A 180 -28.05 -9.14 5.32
C ARG A 180 -28.26 -10.65 5.35
N SER A 181 -27.32 -11.42 4.79
CA SER A 181 -27.36 -12.89 4.80
C SER A 181 -27.17 -13.46 6.22
N LEU A 182 -26.33 -12.83 7.04
CA LEU A 182 -26.14 -13.18 8.44
C LEU A 182 -27.35 -12.81 9.32
N GLU A 183 -28.03 -11.69 9.03
CA GLU A 183 -29.29 -11.31 9.67
C GLU A 183 -30.45 -12.25 9.29
N GLN A 184 -30.48 -12.76 8.05
CA GLN A 184 -31.47 -13.74 7.59
C GLN A 184 -31.23 -15.14 8.18
N SER A 185 -29.98 -15.58 8.35
CA SER A 185 -29.69 -16.88 8.98
C SER A 185 -30.04 -16.90 10.48
N ARG A 186 -29.88 -15.76 11.16
CA ARG A 186 -30.30 -15.58 12.56
C ARG A 186 -31.81 -15.46 12.74
N SER A 187 -32.56 -15.20 11.67
CA SER A 187 -34.03 -15.10 11.68
C SER A 187 -34.75 -16.40 11.34
N ASN A 188 -34.04 -17.40 10.80
CA ASN A 188 -34.62 -18.69 10.41
C ASN A 188 -34.69 -19.73 11.54
N SER A 189 -34.28 -19.38 12.76
CA SER A 189 -34.39 -20.26 13.95
C SER A 189 -35.48 -19.84 14.93
N SER A 190 -36.49 -19.07 14.50
CA SER A 190 -37.60 -18.68 15.38
C SER A 190 -38.94 -18.59 14.66
N SER A 191 -39.39 -19.70 14.08
CA SER A 191 -40.80 -19.92 13.77
C SER A 191 -41.48 -20.66 14.93
N SER A 192 -42.19 -19.92 15.79
CA SER A 192 -43.56 -20.28 16.19
C SER A 192 -44.21 -19.20 17.09
N ASN A 193 -45.24 -18.59 16.49
CA ASN A 193 -46.49 -18.06 17.05
C ASN A 193 -46.52 -17.08 18.24
N GLY A 194 -47.08 -15.89 17.93
CA GLY A 194 -48.39 -15.55 18.47
C GLY A 194 -48.61 -14.08 18.84
N GLY A 195 -49.47 -13.37 18.09
CA GLY A 195 -50.31 -12.29 18.65
C GLY A 195 -50.12 -10.86 18.13
N SER A 196 -50.77 -10.55 17.00
CA SER A 196 -51.64 -9.38 16.71
C SER A 196 -51.21 -7.90 16.93
N PRO A 197 -51.84 -6.95 16.21
CA PRO A 197 -51.19 -5.74 15.71
C PRO A 197 -51.65 -4.44 16.39
N SER A 198 -50.84 -3.38 16.40
CA SER A 198 -51.37 -2.01 16.43
C SER A 198 -50.34 -0.91 16.13
N MET A 199 -50.84 0.09 15.39
CA MET A 199 -50.40 1.48 15.26
C MET A 199 -49.21 1.88 14.38
N TYR A 200 -49.57 2.40 13.20
CA TYR A 200 -48.88 3.48 12.48
C TYR A 200 -48.71 4.74 13.37
N PRO A 201 -47.82 5.68 13.00
CA PRO A 201 -48.27 6.73 12.08
C PRO A 201 -47.32 7.05 10.92
N ARG A 202 -47.99 7.52 9.86
CA ARG A 202 -47.52 8.15 8.62
C ARG A 202 -46.53 9.30 8.84
N GLY A 203 -45.68 9.49 7.83
CA GLY A 203 -44.99 10.76 7.56
C GLY A 203 -44.39 10.80 6.15
N LEU A 204 -45.23 10.86 5.11
CA LEU A 204 -44.89 11.57 3.86
C LEU A 204 -44.95 13.10 4.20
N TYR A 205 -44.41 14.11 3.50
CA TYR A 205 -44.23 14.38 2.08
C TYR A 205 -43.26 15.60 1.90
N LYS A 206 -42.51 15.61 0.78
CA LYS A 206 -42.26 16.73 -0.16
C LYS A 206 -41.51 18.04 0.25
N LYS A 207 -40.32 18.21 -0.36
CA LYS A 207 -39.92 19.22 -1.38
C LYS A 207 -40.71 20.55 -1.44
N ALA A 208 -40.05 21.70 -1.17
CA ALA A 208 -39.84 22.85 -2.08
C ALA A 208 -39.46 24.17 -1.36
N ARG A 209 -38.30 24.72 -1.75
CA ARG A 209 -38.00 26.11 -2.20
C ARG A 209 -38.93 27.27 -1.74
N ILE A 210 -38.35 28.34 -1.16
CA ILE A 210 -38.23 29.73 -1.70
C ILE A 210 -37.84 30.73 -0.59
N SER A 211 -36.98 31.68 -0.97
CA SER A 211 -36.48 32.88 -0.29
C SER A 211 -37.58 33.85 0.22
N ILE A 212 -37.20 34.81 1.09
CA ILE A 212 -37.34 36.29 0.96
C ILE A 212 -37.31 36.99 2.36
N PHE A 213 -36.31 37.87 2.52
CA PHE A 213 -36.20 39.22 3.14
C PHE A 213 -36.84 39.73 4.47
N HIS A 214 -36.10 40.73 4.98
CA HIS A 214 -36.36 41.84 5.94
C HIS A 214 -36.20 41.53 7.44
N LYS A 215 -35.52 42.36 8.24
CA LYS A 215 -35.30 43.81 8.18
C LYS A 215 -33.93 44.19 8.74
#